data_AF-A0A3A8INP6-F1
#
_entry.id   AF-A0A3A8INP6-F1
#
_cell.length_a   1.000
_cell.length_b   1.000
_cell.length_c   1.000
_cell.angle_alpha   90.00
_cell.angle_beta   90.00
_cell.angle_gamma   90.00
#
_symmetry.space_group_name_H-M   'P 1'
#
loop_
_entity.id
_entity.type
_entity.pdbx_description
1 polymer ?
#
loop_
_entity_poly.entity_id
_entity_poly.type
_entity_poly.pdbx_seq_one_letter_code
_entity_poly.pdbx_strand_id
1 'polypeptide(L)' 'MSPSKPGRNDPCPCGSGKKYKACHAAEDRAKAAPPP' A
#
# COMPACT_ATOMS: atom_id res chain seq x y z
N MET A 1 -15.94 7.95 4.94
CA MET A 1 -14.50 8.16 5.24
C MET A 1 -13.71 7.26 4.30
N SER A 2 -13.20 7.81 3.20
CA SER A 2 -12.36 7.09 2.25
C SER A 2 -11.12 6.56 2.98
N PRO A 3 -10.74 5.28 2.83
CA PRO A 3 -9.44 4.83 3.30
C PRO A 3 -8.40 5.57 2.47
N SER A 4 -7.81 6.62 3.05
CA SER A 4 -6.67 7.31 2.48
C SER A 4 -5.58 6.27 2.29
N LYS A 5 -5.34 5.88 1.04
CA LYS A 5 -4.28 4.93 0.69
C LYS A 5 -2.99 5.38 1.36
N PRO A 6 -2.27 4.49 2.06
CA PRO A 6 -1.03 4.85 2.73
C PRO A 6 -0.11 5.57 1.74
N GLY A 7 0.41 6.72 2.15
CA GLY A 7 1.39 7.41 1.34
C GLY A 7 2.58 6.48 1.06
N ARG A 8 3.15 6.53 -0.13
CA ARG A 8 4.29 5.67 -0.51
C ARG A 8 5.46 5.73 0.50
N ASN A 9 5.70 6.86 1.15
CA ASN A 9 6.78 7.01 2.13
C ASN A 9 6.38 6.68 3.57
N ASP A 10 5.08 6.46 3.82
CA ASP A 10 4.52 6.17 5.14
C ASP A 10 4.96 4.78 5.63
N PRO A 11 5.03 4.53 6.94
CA PRO A 11 5.22 3.18 7.48
C PRO A 11 4.17 2.21 6.93
N CYS A 12 4.60 0.98 6.62
CA CYS A 12 3.67 -0.05 6.14
C CYS A 12 2.67 -0.41 7.24
N PRO A 13 1.35 -0.42 6.95
CA PRO A 13 0.32 -0.83 7.91
C PRO A 13 0.40 -2.31 8.29
N CYS A 14 1.21 -3.09 7.57
CA CYS A 14 1.50 -4.49 7.86
C CYS A 14 2.40 -4.70 9.10
N GLY A 15 2.92 -3.64 9.73
CA GLY A 15 3.77 -3.75 10.92
C GLY A 15 5.20 -4.24 10.66
N SER A 16 5.63 -4.31 9.40
CA SER A 16 6.96 -4.82 9.03
C SER A 16 8.12 -3.86 9.34
N GLY A 17 7.84 -2.65 9.82
CA GLY A 17 8.83 -1.58 10.01
C GLY A 17 9.37 -0.98 8.70
N LYS A 18 8.97 -1.51 7.54
CA LYS A 18 9.39 -0.99 6.22
C LYS A 18 8.43 0.09 5.75
N LYS A 19 8.91 0.98 4.88
CA LYS A 19 8.07 1.98 4.18
C LYS A 19 7.08 1.29 3.26
N TYR A 20 5.88 1.85 3.11
CA TYR A 20 4.81 1.30 2.26
C TYR A 20 5.30 1.04 0.82
N LYS A 21 6.04 1.98 0.23
CA LYS A 21 6.67 1.83 -1.10
C LYS A 21 7.59 0.62 -1.25
N ALA A 22 8.20 0.17 -0.16
CA ALA A 22 9.16 -0.93 -0.12
C ALA A 22 8.53 -2.22 0.41
N CYS A 23 7.21 -2.22 0.66
CA CYS A 23 6.51 -3.36 1.22
C CYS A 23 5.26 -3.68 0.38
N HIS A 24 4.12 -3.05 0.67
CA HIS A 24 2.83 -3.39 0.03
C HIS A 24 2.41 -2.44 -1.11
N ALA A 25 3.19 -1.40 -1.44
CA ALA A 25 2.80 -0.47 -2.50
C ALA A 25 2.77 -1.09 -3.91
N ALA A 26 3.57 -2.13 -4.17
CA ALA A 26 3.52 -2.87 -5.43
C ALA A 26 2.19 -3.65 -5.55
N GLU A 27 1.74 -4.23 -4.43
CA GLU A 27 0.50 -5.00 -4.35
C GLU A 27 -0.74 -4.10 -4.37
N ASP A 28 -0.69 -2.94 -3.72
CA ASP A 28 -1.76 -1.93 -3.78
C ASP A 28 -1.97 -1.41 -5.21
N ARG A 29 -0.87 -1.18 -5.94
CA ARG A 29 -0.94 -0.82 -7.36
C ARG A 29 -1.53 -1.94 -8.21
N ALA A 30 -1.32 -3.21 -7.85
CA ALA A 30 -1.92 -4.34 -8.54
C ALA A 30 -3.42 -4.51 -8.20
N LYS A 31 -3.83 -4.25 -6.95
CA LYS A 31 -5.24 -4.33 -6.51
C LYS A 31 -6.14 -3.23 -7.05
N ALA A 32 -5.58 -2.13 -7.56
CA ALA A 32 -6.36 -1.06 -8.19
C ALA A 32 -6.84 -1.39 -9.62
N ALA A 33 -6.32 -2.45 -10.24
CA ALA A 33 -6.91 -3.04 -11.43
C ALA A 33 -7.83 -4.18 -10.97
N PRO A 34 -9.16 -4.12 -11.19
CA PRO A 34 -9.99 -5.30 -10.97
C PRO A 34 -9.44 -6.43 -11.86
N PRO A 35 -9.37 -7.68 -11.35
CA PRO A 35 -9.12 -8.82 -12.23
C PRO A 35 -10.23 -8.87 -13.30
N PRO A 36 -9.95 -9.38 -14.52
CA PRO A 36 -11.00 -9.59 -15.51
C PRO A 36 -12.11 -10.50 -15.00
#